data_AF-A0A398B312-F1
#
_entry.id   AF-A0A398B312-F1
#
_cell.length_a   1.000
_cell.length_b   1.000
_cell.length_c   1.000
_cell.angle_alpha   90.00
_cell.angle_beta   90.00
_cell.angle_gamma   90.00
#
_symmetry.space_group_name_H-M   'P 1'
#
loop_
_entity.id
_entity.type
_entity.pdbx_description
1 polymer ?
#
loop_
_entity_poly.entity_id
_entity_poly.type
_entity_poly.pdbx_seq_one_letter_code
_entity_poly.pdbx_strand_id
1 'polypeptide(L)'
;MKMKDEQKQQEEHKLEHDVAKQLVQLRKTLGISQKELAEKLNTKQSAISRIEKGEQNISIGLLEKIAAALGVEVNVSLNFTQPPVQSPSSQQQPGGTVNQVGGMNKNNVY
;
A
#
# COMPACT_ATOMS: atom_id res chain seq x y z
N MET A 1 -5.95 -3.01 -31.16
CA MET A 1 -5.34 -1.75 -30.66
C MET A 1 -6.10 -1.24 -29.43
N LYS A 2 -7.43 -0.98 -29.50
CA LYS A 2 -8.27 -0.52 -28.36
C LYS A 2 -8.15 -1.32 -27.04
N MET A 3 -8.14 -2.65 -27.09
CA MET A 3 -8.08 -3.50 -25.88
C MET A 3 -6.78 -3.36 -25.07
N LYS A 4 -5.66 -2.98 -25.71
CA LYS A 4 -4.35 -2.89 -25.05
C LYS A 4 -4.17 -1.53 -24.35
N ASP A 5 -4.77 -0.49 -24.92
CA ASP A 5 -4.78 0.86 -24.36
C ASP A 5 -5.73 0.94 -23.16
N GLU A 6 -6.88 0.25 -23.22
CA GLU A 6 -7.84 0.14 -22.11
C GLU A 6 -7.25 -0.61 -20.91
N GLN A 7 -6.49 -1.69 -21.13
CA GLN A 7 -5.81 -2.43 -20.07
C GLN A 7 -4.71 -1.61 -19.38
N LYS A 8 -3.94 -0.85 -20.16
CA LYS A 8 -2.86 0.01 -19.65
C LYS A 8 -3.42 1.19 -18.84
N GLN A 9 -4.51 1.79 -19.28
CA GLN A 9 -5.20 2.86 -18.53
C GLN A 9 -5.85 2.34 -17.24
N GLN A 10 -6.36 1.11 -17.25
CA GLN A 10 -6.90 0.46 -16.04
C GLN A 10 -5.81 0.13 -15.01
N GLU A 11 -4.60 -0.24 -15.45
CA GLU A 11 -3.44 -0.40 -14.56
C GLU A 11 -2.94 0.94 -14.00
N GLU A 12 -2.89 1.99 -14.83
CA GLU A 12 -2.40 3.32 -14.42
C GLU A 12 -3.28 3.98 -13.35
N HIS A 13 -4.60 3.70 -13.34
CA HIS A 13 -5.56 4.28 -12.38
C HIS A 13 -6.16 3.25 -11.41
N LYS A 14 -5.39 2.20 -11.09
CA LYS A 14 -5.87 1.11 -10.23
C LYS A 14 -6.26 1.61 -8.83
N LEU A 15 -5.47 2.49 -8.22
CA LEU A 15 -5.70 2.97 -6.86
C LEU A 15 -6.98 3.83 -6.78
N GLU A 16 -7.19 4.72 -7.74
CA GLU A 16 -8.38 5.59 -7.79
C GLU A 16 -9.66 4.76 -7.92
N HIS A 17 -9.64 3.71 -8.75
CA HIS A 17 -10.77 2.79 -8.87
C HIS A 17 -11.01 2.00 -7.57
N ASP A 18 -9.95 1.53 -6.91
CA ASP A 18 -10.05 0.80 -5.65
C ASP A 18 -10.63 1.70 -4.54
N VAL A 19 -10.20 2.96 -4.45
CA VAL A 19 -10.75 3.96 -3.54
C VAL A 19 -12.22 4.26 -3.88
N ALA A 20 -12.54 4.51 -5.15
CA ALA A 20 -13.90 4.81 -5.59
C ALA A 20 -14.89 3.68 -5.23
N LYS A 21 -14.51 2.41 -5.45
CA LYS A 21 -15.31 1.24 -5.07
C LYS A 21 -15.56 1.18 -3.56
N GLN A 22 -14.54 1.46 -2.74
CA GLN A 22 -14.69 1.49 -1.29
C GLN A 22 -15.67 2.59 -0.84
N LEU A 23 -15.58 3.79 -1.42
CA LEU A 23 -16.51 4.88 -1.13
C LEU A 23 -17.96 4.51 -1.49
N VAL A 24 -18.17 3.89 -2.66
CA VAL A 24 -19.49 3.37 -3.06
C VAL A 24 -20.02 2.37 -2.05
N GLN A 25 -19.17 1.44 -1.62
CA GLN A 25 -19.58 0.39 -0.69
C GLN A 25 -19.95 0.97 0.68
N LEU A 26 -19.12 1.85 1.25
CA LEU A 26 -19.39 2.51 2.53
C LEU A 26 -20.70 3.31 2.47
N ARG A 27 -20.89 4.10 1.42
CA ARG A 27 -22.12 4.86 1.21
C ARG A 27 -23.35 3.95 1.18
N LYS A 28 -23.28 2.84 0.45
CA LYS A 28 -24.38 1.85 0.36
C LYS A 28 -24.64 1.15 1.69
N THR A 29 -23.60 0.79 2.44
CA THR A 29 -23.73 0.20 3.79
C THR A 29 -24.47 1.15 4.74
N LEU A 30 -24.25 2.46 4.60
CA LEU A 30 -24.94 3.49 5.37
C LEU A 30 -26.35 3.82 4.85
N GLY A 31 -26.78 3.22 3.73
CA GLY A 31 -28.12 3.40 3.17
C GLY A 31 -28.39 4.76 2.55
N ILE A 32 -27.38 5.60 2.37
CA ILE A 32 -27.56 6.96 1.80
C ILE A 32 -27.31 6.97 0.29
N SER A 33 -27.99 7.86 -0.42
CA SER A 33 -27.83 8.11 -1.85
C SER A 33 -26.62 9.02 -2.15
N GLN A 34 -26.20 9.05 -3.42
CA GLN A 34 -25.17 9.99 -3.89
C GLN A 34 -25.60 11.45 -3.68
N LYS A 35 -26.90 11.74 -3.74
CA LYS A 35 -27.45 13.07 -3.52
C LYS A 35 -27.31 13.48 -2.05
N GLU A 36 -27.66 12.61 -1.12
CA GLU A 36 -27.52 12.88 0.32
C GLU A 36 -26.05 13.05 0.73
N LEU A 37 -25.13 12.24 0.14
CA LEU A 37 -23.70 12.46 0.35
C LEU A 37 -23.23 13.81 -0.22
N ALA A 38 -23.76 14.20 -1.39
CA ALA A 38 -23.43 15.49 -1.99
C ALA A 38 -23.92 16.67 -1.12
N GLU A 39 -25.12 16.56 -0.54
CA GLU A 39 -25.68 17.54 0.38
C GLU A 39 -24.82 17.69 1.64
N LYS A 40 -24.40 16.57 2.26
CA LYS A 40 -23.47 16.57 3.41
C LYS A 40 -22.13 17.26 3.10
N LEU A 41 -21.67 17.17 1.85
CA LEU A 41 -20.40 17.73 1.39
C LEU A 41 -20.53 19.10 0.74
N ASN A 42 -21.73 19.68 0.69
CA ASN A 42 -22.04 20.93 -0.01
C ASN A 42 -21.50 20.93 -1.47
N THR A 43 -21.83 19.87 -2.22
CA THR A 43 -21.41 19.70 -3.61
C THR A 43 -22.56 19.18 -4.47
N LYS A 44 -22.30 18.98 -5.77
CA LYS A 44 -23.29 18.44 -6.72
C LYS A 44 -23.26 16.91 -6.71
N GLN A 45 -24.42 16.27 -6.86
CA GLN A 45 -24.51 14.80 -7.03
C GLN A 45 -23.66 14.30 -8.21
N SER A 46 -23.54 15.09 -9.29
CA SER A 46 -22.66 14.75 -10.42
C SER A 46 -21.17 14.74 -10.06
N ALA A 47 -20.74 15.51 -9.06
CA ALA A 47 -19.39 15.42 -8.53
C ALA A 47 -19.19 14.09 -7.80
N ILE A 48 -20.13 13.70 -6.93
CA ILE A 48 -20.10 12.40 -6.24
C ILE A 48 -20.15 11.24 -7.23
N SER A 49 -20.97 11.33 -8.28
CA SER A 49 -21.02 10.29 -9.31
C SER A 49 -19.69 10.11 -10.04
N ARG A 50 -18.95 11.18 -10.33
CA ARG A 50 -17.64 11.08 -10.98
C ARG A 50 -16.58 10.49 -10.04
N ILE A 51 -16.63 10.87 -8.75
CA ILE A 51 -15.79 10.29 -7.69
C ILE A 51 -16.02 8.78 -7.61
N GLU A 52 -17.28 8.36 -7.50
CA GLU A 52 -17.66 6.94 -7.35
C GLU A 52 -17.37 6.08 -8.59
N LYS A 53 -17.17 6.70 -9.75
CA LYS A 53 -16.75 6.02 -10.99
C LYS A 53 -15.24 5.98 -11.19
N GLY A 54 -14.45 6.66 -10.34
CA GLY A 54 -12.99 6.78 -10.54
C GLY A 54 -12.62 7.68 -11.72
N GLU A 55 -13.52 8.54 -12.19
CA GLU A 55 -13.30 9.44 -13.34
C GLU A 55 -12.51 10.70 -12.96
N GLN A 56 -12.07 10.83 -11.70
CA GLN A 56 -11.28 11.96 -11.23
C GLN A 56 -10.24 11.51 -10.20
N ASN A 57 -9.08 12.16 -10.21
CA ASN A 57 -8.12 12.05 -9.13
C ASN A 57 -8.64 12.78 -7.89
N ILE A 58 -8.80 12.06 -6.79
CA ILE A 58 -9.32 12.58 -5.53
C ILE A 58 -8.13 12.99 -4.67
N SER A 59 -8.09 14.25 -4.24
CA SER A 59 -7.07 14.68 -3.28
C SER A 59 -7.30 14.03 -1.91
N ILE A 60 -6.24 13.82 -1.13
CA ILE A 60 -6.32 13.27 0.24
C ILE A 60 -7.28 14.10 1.09
N GLY A 61 -7.20 15.44 1.02
CA GLY A 61 -8.11 16.30 1.79
C GLY A 61 -9.59 16.20 1.38
N LEU A 62 -9.90 15.84 0.12
CA LEU A 62 -11.28 15.54 -0.27
C LEU A 62 -11.70 14.16 0.26
N LEU A 63 -10.81 13.16 0.23
CA LEU A 63 -11.05 11.85 0.79
C LEU A 63 -11.37 11.93 2.29
N GLU A 64 -10.63 12.73 3.06
CA GLU A 64 -10.89 12.99 4.48
C GLU A 64 -12.26 13.63 4.71
N LYS A 65 -12.65 14.62 3.89
CA LYS A 65 -13.98 15.24 3.99
C LYS A 65 -15.10 14.23 3.73
N ILE A 66 -14.93 13.38 2.72
CA ILE A 66 -15.89 12.32 2.41
C ILE A 66 -15.98 11.34 3.59
N ALA A 67 -14.85 10.90 4.13
CA ALA A 67 -14.79 10.01 5.27
C ALA A 67 -15.50 10.61 6.50
N ALA A 68 -15.25 11.87 6.82
CA ALA A 68 -15.93 12.59 7.89
C ALA A 68 -17.45 12.68 7.65
N ALA A 69 -17.90 12.95 6.41
CA ALA A 69 -19.32 12.99 6.07
C ALA A 69 -20.03 11.62 6.18
N LEU A 70 -19.27 10.54 6.01
CA LEU A 70 -19.73 9.16 6.17
C LEU A 70 -19.54 8.63 7.61
N GLY A 71 -18.84 9.36 8.48
CA GLY A 71 -18.54 8.92 9.85
C GLY A 71 -17.52 7.78 9.93
N VAL A 72 -16.54 7.76 9.02
CA VAL A 72 -15.48 6.74 8.94
C VAL A 72 -14.09 7.37 8.97
N GLU A 73 -13.07 6.54 9.18
CA GLU A 73 -11.66 6.94 9.18
C GLU A 73 -10.93 6.48 7.92
N VAL A 74 -9.97 7.28 7.44
CA VAL A 74 -9.09 6.92 6.32
C VAL A 74 -7.80 6.32 6.89
N ASN A 75 -7.50 5.08 6.53
CA ASN A 75 -6.25 4.42 6.87
C ASN A 75 -5.42 4.19 5.59
N VAL A 76 -4.18 4.69 5.58
CA VAL A 76 -3.25 4.53 4.44
C VAL A 76 -2.04 3.73 4.89
N SER A 77 -1.69 2.71 4.11
CA SER A 77 -0.49 1.89 4.34
C SER A 77 0.35 1.85 3.07
N LEU A 78 1.66 2.02 3.22
CA LEU A 78 2.62 1.96 2.12
C LEU A 78 3.44 0.69 2.25
N ASN A 79 3.62 0.00 1.13
CA ASN A 79 4.43 -1.21 1.06
C ASN A 79 5.53 -1.02 0.03
N PHE A 80 6.66 -1.69 0.25
CA PHE A 80 7.73 -1.71 -0.74
C PHE A 80 7.26 -2.46 -1.99
N THR A 81 7.39 -1.84 -3.16
CA THR A 81 7.10 -2.49 -4.45
C THR A 81 8.16 -3.51 -4.84
N GLN A 82 9.34 -3.44 -4.21
CA GLN A 82 10.41 -4.44 -4.24
C GLN A 82 11.07 -4.49 -2.87
N PRO A 83 11.47 -5.67 -2.37
CA PRO A 83 12.14 -5.78 -1.08
C PRO A 83 13.36 -4.84 -1.04
N PRO A 84 13.61 -4.16 0.10
CA PRO A 84 14.79 -3.30 0.22
C PRO A 84 16.01 -4.15 -0.09
N VAL A 85 16.71 -3.80 -1.18
CA VAL A 85 17.96 -4.44 -1.59
C VAL A 85 18.89 -4.45 -0.38
N GLN A 86 19.21 -5.65 0.09
CA GLN A 86 19.95 -5.91 1.32
C GLN A 86 21.22 -5.04 1.34
N SER A 87 21.43 -4.26 2.41
CA SER A 87 22.70 -3.57 2.64
C SER A 87 23.84 -4.59 2.64
N PRO A 88 25.03 -4.26 2.10
CA PRO A 88 26.08 -5.24 1.81
C PRO A 88 26.51 -5.98 3.07
N SER A 89 26.15 -7.25 3.12
CA SER A 89 26.75 -8.26 3.98
C SER A 89 28.24 -8.42 3.62
N SER A 90 29.08 -7.56 4.17
CA SER A 90 30.53 -7.77 4.25
C SER A 90 31.01 -7.57 5.69
N GLN A 91 30.47 -8.38 6.61
CA GLN A 91 31.29 -8.83 7.73
C GLN A 91 32.35 -9.79 7.14
N GLN A 92 33.55 -9.28 6.88
CA GLN A 92 34.76 -10.09 6.86
C GLN A 92 35.66 -9.60 7.99
N GLN A 93 35.57 -10.25 9.14
CA GLN A 93 36.76 -10.50 9.96
C GLN A 93 37.01 -12.00 9.95
N PRO A 94 38.15 -12.45 9.41
CA PRO A 94 38.82 -13.59 10.01
C PRO A 94 40.27 -13.22 10.32
N GLY A 95 40.66 -13.30 11.59
CA GLY A 95 42.04 -13.07 12.00
C GLY A 95 42.29 -13.03 13.49
N GLY A 96 41.57 -13.84 14.29
CA GLY A 96 41.99 -14.15 15.65
C GLY A 96 43.35 -14.84 15.61
N THR A 97 44.34 -14.24 16.27
CA THR A 97 45.70 -14.74 16.42
C THR A 97 45.79 -15.77 17.55
N VAL A 98 46.80 -16.66 17.43
CA VAL A 98 47.35 -17.62 18.43
C VAL A 98 46.80 -19.05 18.40
N ASN A 99 47.51 -19.93 17.65
CA ASN A 99 47.64 -21.34 18.02
C ASN A 99 48.73 -21.46 19.09
N GLN A 100 48.34 -21.87 20.29
CA GLN A 100 49.26 -22.18 21.39
C GLN A 100 49.75 -23.63 21.29
N VAL A 101 51.03 -23.77 21.57
CA VAL A 101 51.92 -24.93 21.64
C VAL A 101 51.39 -26.19 22.36
N GLY A 102 51.77 -27.35 21.81
CA GLY A 102 52.45 -28.45 22.53
C GLY A 102 51.66 -29.27 23.56
N GLY A 103 51.32 -30.51 23.19
CA GLY A 103 50.90 -31.55 24.13
C GLY A 103 51.02 -32.94 23.52
N MET A 104 52.01 -33.71 23.99
CA MET A 104 52.35 -35.08 23.57
C MET A 104 51.19 -36.07 23.73
N ASN A 105 50.96 -36.94 22.74
CA ASN A 105 50.23 -38.19 22.94
C ASN A 105 51.22 -39.36 22.99
N LYS A 106 51.60 -39.76 24.20
CA LYS A 106 52.17 -41.09 24.46
C LYS A 106 51.00 -41.99 24.82
N ASN A 107 50.68 -42.95 23.95
CA ASN A 107 50.23 -44.30 24.26
C ASN A 107 49.79 -44.99 22.97
N ASN A 108 50.74 -45.63 22.28
CA ASN A 108 50.42 -46.79 21.46
C ASN A 108 51.10 -48.00 22.10
N VAL A 109 50.31 -49.06 22.23
CA VAL A 109 50.58 -50.27 23.01
C VAL A 109 51.34 -51.28 22.15
N TYR A 110 52.18 -52.08 22.83
CA TYR A 110 53.03 -53.21 22.40
C TYR A 110 54.46 -52.86 21.96
#